data_AF-A0AAV2NUL1-F1
#
_entry.id   AF-A0AAV2NUL1-F1
#
_cell.length_a   1.000
_cell.length_b   1.000
_cell.length_c   1.000
_cell.angle_alpha   90.00
_cell.angle_beta   90.00
_cell.angle_gamma   90.00
#
_symmetry.space_group_name_H-M   'P 1'
#
loop_
_entity.id
_entity.type
_entity.pdbx_description
1 polymer ?
#
loop_
_entity_poly.entity_id
_entity_poly.type
_entity_poly.pdbx_seq_one_letter_code
_entity_poly.pdbx_strand_id
1 'polypeptide(L)'
;MRFFVCELLNFLNSIGQIYLLDAFLEGQFRRYGPSVSAFLTEESPHDRVDPMARLFPKMTKCTIHTFGPAGSVQTHDALCVLPLNVVNEKIFVVLWFWLVFLAGIGCLALIYRIVVFSQSWARVYLLRGAVRVLEKSKAERVVRVFHFGDWFLLHQLAQNVNPIVYRELVNEIAKAFATKSFTDFV
;
A
#
# COMPACT_ATOMS: atom_id res chain seq x y z
N MET A 1 14.98 12.80 -4.18
CA MET A 1 15.12 11.33 -4.31
C MET A 1 14.74 10.57 -3.03
N ARG A 2 15.12 11.03 -1.83
CA ARG A 2 14.79 10.37 -0.54
C ARG A 2 13.30 10.00 -0.39
N PHE A 3 12.39 10.92 -0.73
CA PHE A 3 10.95 10.67 -0.64
C PHE A 3 10.45 9.52 -1.54
N PHE A 4 10.91 9.47 -2.80
CA PHE A 4 10.57 8.37 -3.72
C PHE A 4 11.11 7.03 -3.21
N VAL A 5 12.32 7.02 -2.64
CA VAL A 5 12.89 5.82 -2.01
C VAL A 5 12.00 5.38 -0.85
N CYS A 6 11.52 6.28 0.00
CA CYS A 6 10.56 5.92 1.06
C CYS A 6 9.24 5.35 0.53
N GLU A 7 8.66 5.94 -0.53
CA GLU A 7 7.44 5.41 -1.17
C GLU A 7 7.69 3.99 -1.71
N LEU A 8 8.84 3.75 -2.33
CA LEU A 8 9.24 2.43 -2.83
C LEU A 8 9.44 1.43 -1.69
N LEU A 9 10.17 1.81 -0.63
CA LEU A 9 10.36 0.95 0.54
C LEU A 9 9.03 0.63 1.22
N ASN A 10 8.11 1.58 1.31
CA ASN A 10 6.78 1.33 1.89
C ASN A 10 6.00 0.30 1.07
N PHE A 11 6.01 0.44 -0.26
CA PHE A 11 5.39 -0.55 -1.14
C PHE A 11 6.04 -1.92 -1.02
N LEU A 12 7.38 -1.99 -1.06
CA LEU A 12 8.13 -3.24 -0.88
C LEU A 12 7.88 -3.88 0.48
N ASN A 13 7.74 -3.07 1.54
CA ASN A 13 7.39 -3.54 2.87
C ASN A 13 5.99 -4.17 2.89
N SER A 14 4.98 -3.53 2.29
CA SER A 14 3.64 -4.13 2.18
C SER A 14 3.66 -5.46 1.42
N ILE A 15 4.41 -5.55 0.31
CA ILE A 15 4.57 -6.80 -0.44
C ILE A 15 5.32 -7.85 0.39
N GLY A 16 6.39 -7.46 1.08
CA GLY A 16 7.17 -8.33 1.96
C GLY A 16 6.33 -8.90 3.10
N GLN A 17 5.45 -8.10 3.71
CA GLN A 17 4.52 -8.56 4.74
C GLN A 17 3.54 -9.61 4.18
N ILE A 18 3.03 -9.41 2.96
CA ILE A 18 2.18 -10.42 2.30
C ILE A 18 2.94 -11.74 2.12
N TYR A 19 4.18 -11.70 1.61
CA TYR A 19 4.99 -12.92 1.42
C TYR A 19 5.37 -13.60 2.74
N LEU A 20 5.70 -12.83 3.78
CA LEU A 20 6.04 -13.38 5.09
C LEU A 20 4.85 -14.10 5.71
N LEU A 21 3.65 -13.50 5.61
CA LEU A 21 2.42 -14.12 6.10
C LEU A 21 1.99 -15.32 5.26
N ASP A 22 2.24 -15.27 3.96
CA ASP A 22 2.04 -16.42 3.08
C ASP A 22 2.96 -17.58 3.45
N ALA A 23 4.24 -17.32 3.72
CA ALA A 23 5.18 -18.34 4.21
C ALA A 23 4.77 -18.87 5.60
N PHE A 24 4.29 -18.01 6.50
CA PHE A 24 3.81 -18.39 7.83
C PHE A 24 2.57 -19.29 7.77
N LEU A 25 1.70 -19.10 6.78
CA LEU A 25 0.44 -19.84 6.58
C LEU A 25 0.56 -20.91 5.48
N GLU A 26 1.76 -21.45 5.27
CA GLU A 26 2.02 -22.56 4.33
C GLU A 26 1.49 -22.29 2.90
N GLY A 27 1.60 -21.05 2.43
CA GLY A 27 1.18 -20.62 1.09
C GLY A 27 -0.33 -20.42 0.91
N GLN A 28 -1.10 -20.45 2.00
CA GLN A 28 -2.57 -20.30 1.93
C GLN A 28 -3.03 -18.84 2.05
N PHE A 29 -2.18 -17.92 2.51
CA PHE A 29 -2.57 -16.53 2.79
C PHE A 29 -2.99 -15.79 1.53
N ARG A 30 -2.28 -15.96 0.40
CA ARG A 30 -2.59 -15.24 -0.84
C ARG A 30 -3.99 -15.57 -1.39
N ARG A 31 -4.45 -16.81 -1.18
CA ARG A 31 -5.79 -17.28 -1.61
C ARG A 31 -6.87 -17.05 -0.54
N TYR A 32 -6.48 -16.61 0.65
CA TYR A 32 -7.37 -16.50 1.80
C TYR A 32 -8.51 -15.49 1.57
N GLY A 33 -8.19 -14.24 1.22
CA GLY A 33 -9.20 -13.21 0.97
C GLY A 33 -10.24 -13.57 -0.09
N PRO A 34 -9.84 -14.00 -1.31
CA PRO A 34 -10.77 -14.42 -2.33
C PRO A 34 -11.65 -15.59 -1.88
N SER A 35 -11.09 -16.57 -1.18
CA SER A 35 -11.83 -17.72 -0.66
C SER A 35 -12.87 -17.30 0.39
N VAL A 36 -12.54 -16.36 1.27
CA VAL A 36 -13.47 -15.79 2.25
C VAL A 36 -14.59 -15.00 1.56
N SER A 37 -14.24 -14.16 0.57
CA SER A 37 -15.25 -13.37 -0.16
C SER A 37 -16.20 -14.23 -1.00
N ALA A 38 -15.70 -15.28 -1.63
CA ALA A 38 -16.51 -16.25 -2.37
C ALA A 38 -17.45 -17.00 -1.42
N PHE A 39 -16.97 -17.41 -0.25
CA PHE A 39 -17.79 -18.05 0.77
C PHE A 39 -18.92 -17.15 1.28
N LEU A 40 -18.68 -15.84 1.45
CA LEU A 40 -19.70 -14.89 1.91
C LEU A 40 -20.76 -14.55 0.85
N THR A 41 -20.48 -14.78 -0.44
CA THR A 41 -21.35 -14.36 -1.55
C THR A 41 -22.29 -15.48 -2.04
N GLU A 42 -22.03 -16.74 -1.67
CA GLU A 42 -22.74 -17.91 -2.21
C GLU A 42 -23.79 -18.46 -1.24
N GLU A 43 -25.03 -18.64 -1.71
CA GLU A 43 -26.22 -18.96 -0.89
C GLU A 43 -26.33 -20.42 -0.39
N SER A 44 -25.37 -21.30 -0.69
CA SER A 44 -25.41 -22.71 -0.26
C SER A 44 -24.33 -23.04 0.80
N PRO A 45 -24.53 -22.67 2.08
CA PRO A 45 -23.51 -22.77 3.14
C PRO A 45 -23.37 -24.14 3.82
N HIS A 46 -24.23 -25.13 3.53
CA HIS A 46 -24.32 -26.34 4.38
C HIS A 46 -23.31 -27.46 4.06
N ASP A 47 -22.72 -27.50 2.87
CA ASP A 47 -21.81 -28.60 2.45
C ASP A 47 -20.33 -28.20 2.34
N ARG A 48 -19.97 -26.97 2.73
CA ARG A 48 -18.61 -26.45 2.52
C ARG A 48 -17.88 -26.20 3.83
N VAL A 49 -16.61 -26.62 3.87
CA VAL A 49 -15.71 -26.32 4.98
C VAL A 49 -15.28 -24.85 4.88
N ASP A 50 -15.58 -24.06 5.91
CA ASP A 50 -15.15 -22.67 5.99
C ASP A 50 -13.63 -22.58 5.75
N PRO A 51 -13.15 -21.79 4.77
CA PRO A 51 -11.72 -21.60 4.55
C PRO A 51 -11.02 -21.03 5.79
N MET A 52 -11.78 -20.28 6.59
CA MET A 52 -11.42 -19.78 7.92
C MET A 52 -11.17 -20.91 8.93
N ALA A 53 -12.10 -21.86 9.07
CA ALA A 53 -11.98 -22.97 10.00
C ALA A 53 -10.92 -24.01 9.57
N ARG A 54 -10.63 -24.10 8.27
CA ARG A 54 -9.56 -24.92 7.72
C ARG A 54 -8.17 -24.41 8.09
N LEU A 55 -7.97 -23.09 8.04
CA LEU A 55 -6.68 -22.47 8.33
C LEU A 55 -6.45 -22.26 9.83
N PHE A 56 -7.51 -21.97 10.58
CA PHE A 56 -7.46 -21.73 12.02
C PHE A 56 -8.48 -22.62 12.76
N PRO A 57 -8.16 -23.90 13.01
CA PRO A 57 -9.07 -24.81 13.69
C PRO A 57 -9.29 -24.37 15.14
N LYS A 58 -10.56 -24.26 15.54
CA LYS A 58 -10.98 -23.88 16.90
C LYS A 58 -10.99 -25.08 17.86
N MET A 59 -11.06 -26.29 17.32
CA MET A 59 -11.00 -27.56 18.04
C MET A 59 -10.09 -28.54 17.31
N THR A 60 -9.31 -29.33 18.05
CA THR A 60 -8.44 -30.37 17.50
C THR A 60 -8.51 -31.65 18.33
N LYS A 61 -8.18 -32.79 17.71
CA LYS A 61 -8.04 -34.07 18.39
C LYS A 61 -6.63 -34.19 18.95
N CYS A 62 -6.53 -34.35 20.26
CA CYS A 62 -5.28 -34.60 20.98
C CYS A 62 -5.21 -36.07 21.39
N THR A 63 -4.18 -36.79 20.94
CA THR A 63 -3.90 -38.17 21.35
C THR A 63 -2.98 -38.16 22.57
N ILE A 64 -3.51 -38.55 23.73
CA ILE A 64 -2.76 -38.66 24.97
C ILE A 64 -2.34 -40.12 25.15
N HIS A 65 -1.04 -40.37 25.26
CA HIS A 65 -0.50 -41.69 25.52
C HIS A 65 -0.30 -41.85 27.04
N THR A 66 -1.02 -42.78 27.65
CA THR A 66 -0.88 -43.13 29.07
C THR A 66 -0.39 -44.57 29.22
N PHE A 67 0.12 -44.93 30.40
CA PHE A 67 0.57 -46.29 30.70
C PHE A 67 -0.39 -46.96 31.67
N GLY A 68 -0.89 -48.13 31.31
CA GLY A 68 -1.74 -48.93 32.18
C GLY A 68 -0.97 -49.61 33.31
N PRO A 69 -1.66 -50.19 34.31
CA PRO A 69 -1.04 -50.87 35.45
C PRO A 69 -0.10 -52.04 35.06
N ALA A 70 -0.32 -52.63 33.89
CA ALA A 70 0.51 -53.71 33.33
C ALA A 70 1.66 -53.22 32.43
N GLY A 71 1.91 -51.90 32.34
CA GLY A 71 2.95 -51.30 31.49
C GLY A 71 2.59 -51.17 30.01
N SER A 72 1.38 -51.55 29.59
CA SER A 72 0.90 -51.36 28.22
C SER A 72 0.54 -49.89 27.93
N VAL A 73 0.90 -49.40 26.74
CA VAL A 73 0.49 -48.06 26.26
C VAL A 73 -1.01 -48.06 25.96
N GLN A 74 -1.76 -47.17 26.60
CA GLN A 74 -3.16 -46.87 26.27
C GLN A 74 -3.24 -45.50 25.60
N THR A 75 -3.98 -45.42 24.50
CA THR A 75 -4.20 -44.17 23.75
C THR A 75 -5.57 -43.61 24.07
N HIS A 76 -5.63 -42.41 24.63
CA HIS A 76 -6.86 -41.68 24.87
C HIS A 76 -6.99 -40.50 23.92
N ASP A 77 -8.14 -40.43 23.25
CA ASP A 77 -8.47 -39.33 22.36
C ASP A 77 -9.26 -38.27 23.12
N ALA A 78 -8.72 -37.05 23.19
CA ALA A 78 -9.38 -35.91 23.78
C ALA A 78 -9.64 -34.82 22.74
N LEU A 79 -10.70 -34.03 22.95
CA LEU A 79 -10.95 -32.81 22.18
C LEU A 79 -10.30 -31.63 22.89
N CYS A 80 -9.41 -30.94 22.19
CA CYS A 80 -8.72 -29.74 22.65
C CYS A 80 -9.33 -28.50 21.98
N VAL A 81 -9.52 -27.42 22.74
CA VAL A 81 -10.02 -26.14 22.22
C VAL A 81 -8.85 -25.16 22.07
N LEU A 82 -8.77 -24.46 20.94
CA LEU A 82 -7.77 -23.43 20.66
C LEU A 82 -8.44 -22.04 20.64
N PRO A 83 -8.58 -21.37 21.81
CA PRO A 83 -9.26 -20.08 21.89
C PRO A 83 -8.52 -18.98 21.11
N LEU A 84 -7.20 -19.08 20.96
CA LEU A 84 -6.41 -18.11 20.19
C LEU A 84 -6.78 -18.11 18.70
N ASN A 85 -7.17 -19.27 18.16
CA ASN A 85 -7.53 -19.38 16.74
C ASN A 85 -8.85 -18.68 16.40
N VAL A 86 -9.77 -18.51 17.37
CA VAL A 86 -10.97 -17.67 17.18
C VAL A 86 -10.58 -16.23 16.85
N VAL A 87 -9.58 -15.69 17.54
CA VAL A 87 -9.13 -14.32 17.35
C VAL A 87 -8.33 -14.19 16.05
N ASN A 88 -7.40 -15.13 15.81
CA ASN A 88 -6.60 -15.16 14.58
C ASN A 88 -7.48 -15.22 13.33
N GLU A 89 -8.53 -16.05 13.35
CA GLU A 89 -9.49 -16.16 12.24
C GLU A 89 -10.05 -14.80 11.82
N LYS A 90 -10.29 -13.87 12.76
CA LYS A 90 -10.84 -12.54 12.45
C LYS A 90 -9.77 -11.53 12.07
N ILE A 91 -8.64 -11.52 12.78
CA ILE A 91 -7.53 -10.60 12.51
C ILE A 91 -6.94 -10.84 11.12
N PHE A 92 -6.70 -12.10 10.74
CA PHE A 92 -6.09 -12.41 9.45
C PHE A 92 -6.97 -12.07 8.25
N VAL A 93 -8.30 -12.10 8.40
CA VAL A 93 -9.23 -11.63 7.35
C VAL A 93 -9.08 -10.12 7.16
N VAL A 94 -9.18 -9.36 8.25
CA VAL A 94 -9.04 -7.89 8.21
C VAL A 94 -7.67 -7.49 7.67
N LEU A 95 -6.62 -8.17 8.14
CA LEU A 95 -5.25 -7.91 7.75
C LEU A 95 -5.01 -8.18 6.26
N TRP A 96 -5.59 -9.24 5.71
CA TRP A 96 -5.48 -9.53 4.28
C TRP A 96 -6.03 -8.38 3.42
N PHE A 97 -7.27 -7.94 3.70
CA PHE A 97 -7.88 -6.84 2.95
C PHE A 97 -7.10 -5.53 3.15
N TRP A 98 -6.61 -5.28 4.36
CA TRP A 98 -5.80 -4.12 4.69
C TRP A 98 -4.48 -4.08 3.91
N LEU A 99 -3.73 -5.18 3.88
CA LEU A 99 -2.46 -5.26 3.15
C LEU A 99 -2.66 -5.12 1.64
N VAL A 100 -3.70 -5.73 1.08
CA VAL A 100 -4.03 -5.59 -0.35
C VAL A 100 -4.40 -4.15 -0.68
N PHE A 101 -5.18 -3.50 0.18
CA PHE A 101 -5.53 -2.08 0.03
C PHE A 101 -4.29 -1.17 0.08
N LEU A 102 -3.40 -1.36 1.07
CA LEU A 102 -2.15 -0.60 1.18
C LEU A 102 -1.23 -0.84 0.00
N ALA A 103 -1.09 -2.09 -0.46
CA ALA A 103 -0.32 -2.42 -1.65
C ALA A 103 -0.91 -1.76 -2.91
N GLY A 104 -2.24 -1.73 -3.04
CA GLY A 104 -2.94 -1.06 -4.14
C GLY A 104 -2.69 0.45 -4.16
N ILE A 105 -2.84 1.13 -3.03
CA ILE A 105 -2.54 2.57 -2.91
C ILE A 105 -1.07 2.85 -3.17
N GLY A 106 -0.16 2.05 -2.59
CA GLY A 106 1.27 2.19 -2.80
C GLY A 106 1.66 2.03 -4.28
N CYS A 107 1.08 1.03 -4.96
CA CYS A 107 1.27 0.83 -6.39
C CYS A 107 0.78 2.03 -7.21
N LEU A 108 -0.43 2.53 -6.94
CA LEU A 108 -0.99 3.69 -7.64
C LEU A 108 -0.13 4.95 -7.42
N ALA A 109 0.35 5.17 -6.19
CA ALA A 109 1.25 6.27 -5.87
C ALA A 109 2.56 6.17 -6.65
N LEU A 110 3.17 4.99 -6.72
CA LEU A 110 4.39 4.77 -7.49
C LEU A 110 4.16 4.99 -8.99
N ILE A 111 3.07 4.48 -9.56
CA ILE A 111 2.72 4.70 -10.97
C ILE A 111 2.57 6.20 -11.24
N TYR A 112 1.81 6.92 -10.41
CA TYR A 112 1.67 8.37 -10.53
C TYR A 112 3.03 9.08 -10.54
N ARG A 113 3.93 8.71 -9.61
CA ARG A 113 5.28 9.28 -9.53
C ARG A 113 6.13 8.97 -10.75
N ILE A 114 6.08 7.73 -11.26
CA ILE A 114 6.81 7.32 -12.47
C ILE A 114 6.31 8.11 -13.69
N VAL A 115 5.00 8.28 -13.84
CA VAL A 115 4.41 9.07 -14.93
C VAL A 115 4.87 10.53 -14.85
N VAL A 116 4.81 11.15 -13.69
CA VAL A 116 5.28 12.54 -13.48
C VAL A 116 6.79 12.66 -13.70
N PHE A 117 7.57 11.63 -13.36
CA PHE A 117 9.01 11.60 -13.61
C PHE A 117 9.33 11.51 -15.09
N SER A 118 8.67 10.61 -15.84
CA SER A 118 8.91 10.39 -17.26
C SER A 118 8.40 11.51 -18.15
N GLN A 119 7.25 12.10 -17.80
CA GLN A 119 6.49 12.98 -18.70
C GLN A 119 6.56 14.45 -18.26
N SER A 120 7.33 15.25 -18.99
CA SER A 120 7.42 16.70 -18.76
C SER A 120 6.07 17.42 -18.93
N TRP A 121 5.18 16.91 -19.81
CA TRP A 121 3.85 17.48 -20.00
C TRP A 121 2.95 17.29 -18.77
N ALA A 122 3.09 16.19 -18.04
CA ALA A 122 2.32 15.92 -16.83
C ALA A 122 2.67 16.94 -15.74
N ARG A 123 3.96 17.32 -15.64
CA ARG A 123 4.44 18.36 -14.71
C ARG A 123 3.85 19.73 -15.02
N VAL A 124 3.77 20.08 -16.30
CA VAL A 124 3.14 21.34 -16.76
C VAL A 124 1.64 21.31 -16.48
N TYR A 125 0.96 20.20 -16.75
CA TYR A 125 -0.47 20.05 -16.50
C TYR A 125 -0.81 20.19 -15.01
N LEU A 126 -0.07 19.51 -14.13
CA LEU A 126 -0.25 19.60 -12.68
C LEU A 126 0.01 21.01 -12.15
N LEU A 127 1.05 21.69 -12.65
CA LEU A 127 1.35 23.07 -12.27
C LEU A 127 0.22 24.03 -12.71
N ARG A 128 -0.33 23.82 -13.91
CA ARG A 128 -1.45 24.61 -14.43
C ARG A 128 -2.78 24.30 -13.72
N GLY A 129 -2.97 23.06 -13.27
CA GLY A 129 -4.11 22.68 -12.44
C GLY A 129 -4.09 23.36 -11.08
N ALA A 130 -2.90 23.50 -10.48
CA ALA A 130 -2.71 24.22 -9.22
C ALA A 130 -2.89 25.74 -9.37
N VAL A 131 -2.61 26.31 -10.55
CA VAL A 131 -2.77 27.74 -10.83
C VAL A 131 -3.70 27.94 -12.03
N ARG A 132 -5.01 28.03 -11.77
CA ARG A 132 -6.07 28.19 -12.79
C ARG A 132 -5.88 29.34 -13.79
N VAL A 133 -5.00 30.33 -13.50
CA VAL A 133 -4.80 31.55 -14.31
C VAL A 133 -3.34 31.69 -14.80
N LEU A 134 -2.52 30.64 -14.74
CA LEU A 134 -1.14 30.72 -15.25
C LEU A 134 -1.08 30.45 -16.76
N GLU A 135 -0.45 31.37 -17.47
CA GLU A 135 -0.21 31.26 -18.90
C GLU A 135 0.69 30.05 -19.23
N LYS A 136 0.30 29.23 -20.22
CA LYS A 136 0.97 27.97 -20.57
C LYS A 136 2.47 28.15 -20.84
N SER A 137 2.83 29.24 -21.52
CA SER A 137 4.23 29.57 -21.84
C SER A 137 5.09 29.83 -20.59
N LYS A 138 4.52 30.49 -19.56
CA LYS A 138 5.22 30.73 -18.28
C LYS A 138 5.40 29.44 -17.49
N ALA A 139 4.37 28.60 -17.45
CA ALA A 139 4.42 27.29 -16.80
C ALA A 139 5.48 26.36 -17.43
N GLU A 140 5.54 26.31 -18.77
CA GLU A 140 6.54 25.52 -19.50
C GLU A 140 7.97 26.01 -19.29
N ARG A 141 8.17 27.32 -19.16
CA ARG A 141 9.49 27.90 -18.84
C ARG A 141 9.94 27.52 -17.44
N VAL A 142 9.07 27.66 -16.45
CA VAL A 142 9.37 27.27 -15.06
C VAL A 142 9.69 25.78 -14.98
N VAL A 143 8.87 24.91 -15.59
CA VAL A 143 9.10 23.46 -15.57
C VAL A 143 10.38 23.04 -16.32
N ARG A 144 10.79 23.80 -17.36
CA ARG A 144 12.05 23.53 -18.07
C ARG A 144 13.30 23.90 -17.26
N VAL A 145 13.23 24.97 -16.47
CA VAL A 145 14.36 25.46 -15.68
C VAL A 145 14.49 24.70 -14.35
N PHE A 146 13.37 24.29 -13.76
CA PHE A 146 13.37 23.60 -12.47
C PHE A 146 13.83 22.14 -12.61
N HIS A 147 14.76 21.73 -11.74
CA HIS A 147 15.03 20.30 -11.54
C HIS A 147 13.80 19.61 -10.92
N PHE A 148 13.74 18.27 -11.04
CA PHE A 148 12.63 17.48 -10.49
C PHE A 148 12.38 17.75 -9.00
N GLY A 149 13.44 17.95 -8.21
CA GLY A 149 13.34 18.24 -6.78
C GLY A 149 12.64 19.56 -6.49
N ASP A 150 12.99 20.61 -7.23
CA ASP A 150 12.43 21.95 -7.04
C ASP A 150 10.98 21.99 -7.51
N TRP A 151 10.65 21.34 -8.64
CA TRP A 151 9.27 21.21 -9.09
C TRP A 151 8.42 20.42 -8.10
N PHE A 152 8.96 19.35 -7.51
CA PHE A 152 8.27 18.55 -6.49
C PHE A 152 7.97 19.38 -5.24
N LEU A 153 8.94 20.20 -4.78
CA LEU A 153 8.74 21.11 -3.66
C LEU A 153 7.67 22.15 -3.98
N LEU A 154 7.70 22.72 -5.18
CA LEU A 154 6.69 23.67 -5.64
C LEU A 154 5.29 23.02 -5.70
N HIS A 155 5.19 21.79 -6.17
CA HIS A 155 3.94 21.02 -6.17
C HIS A 155 3.44 20.73 -4.74
N GLN A 156 4.32 20.40 -3.80
CA GLN A 156 3.96 20.20 -2.40
C GLN A 156 3.47 21.51 -1.76
N LEU A 157 4.13 22.63 -2.08
CA LEU A 157 3.73 23.95 -1.60
C LEU A 157 2.34 24.34 -2.11
N ALA A 158 2.02 23.99 -3.36
CA ALA A 158 0.71 24.23 -3.96
C ALA A 158 -0.45 23.62 -3.16
N GLN A 159 -0.21 22.49 -2.51
CA GLN A 159 -1.21 21.78 -1.71
C GLN A 159 -1.35 22.33 -0.28
N ASN A 160 -0.33 23.06 0.21
CA ASN A 160 -0.26 23.53 1.59
C ASN A 160 -0.43 25.05 1.73
N VAL A 161 -0.47 25.80 0.63
CA VAL A 161 -0.57 27.28 0.60
C VAL A 161 -1.85 27.72 -0.08
N ASN A 162 -2.39 28.88 0.33
CA ASN A 162 -3.55 29.49 -0.31
C ASN A 162 -3.29 29.69 -1.83
N PRO A 163 -4.21 29.27 -2.71
CA PRO A 163 -4.05 29.40 -4.16
C PRO A 163 -3.68 30.81 -4.66
N ILE A 164 -4.11 31.87 -3.97
CA ILE A 164 -3.80 33.26 -4.35
C ILE A 164 -2.32 33.55 -4.12
N VAL A 165 -1.79 33.22 -2.95
CA VAL A 165 -0.38 33.41 -2.57
C VAL A 165 0.52 32.53 -3.42
N TYR A 166 0.11 31.28 -3.66
CA TYR A 166 0.86 30.36 -4.52
C TYR A 166 0.96 30.88 -5.96
N ARG A 167 -0.10 31.49 -6.50
CA ARG A 167 -0.08 32.13 -7.82
C ARG A 167 0.90 33.29 -7.88
N GLU A 168 0.92 34.16 -6.88
CA GLU A 168 1.87 35.29 -6.82
C GLU A 168 3.31 34.79 -6.78
N LEU A 169 3.59 33.79 -5.93
CA LEU A 169 4.89 33.14 -5.85
C LEU A 169 5.35 32.60 -7.21
N VAL A 170 4.50 31.82 -7.89
CA VAL A 170 4.86 31.24 -9.20
C VAL A 170 5.08 32.32 -10.27
N ASN A 171 4.32 33.42 -10.22
CA ASN A 171 4.52 34.54 -11.13
C ASN A 171 5.83 35.29 -10.87
N GLU A 172 6.18 35.54 -9.61
CA GLU A 172 7.44 36.19 -9.24
C GLU A 172 8.65 35.31 -9.58
N ILE A 173 8.55 33.99 -9.35
CA ILE A 173 9.53 33.00 -9.81
C ILE A 173 9.70 33.09 -11.34
N ALA A 174 8.59 33.05 -12.09
CA ALA A 174 8.64 33.12 -13.55
C ALA A 174 9.23 34.44 -14.08
N LYS A 175 8.98 35.57 -13.40
CA LYS A 175 9.58 36.88 -13.72
C LYS A 175 11.08 36.89 -13.40
N ALA A 176 11.48 36.45 -12.21
CA ALA A 176 12.88 36.39 -11.80
C ALA A 176 13.73 35.58 -12.80
N PHE A 177 13.23 34.42 -13.23
CA PHE A 177 13.89 33.61 -14.26
C PHE A 177 13.81 34.19 -15.68
N ALA A 178 12.93 35.16 -15.94
CA ALA A 178 12.94 35.91 -17.19
C ALA A 178 13.99 37.04 -17.19
N THR A 179 14.23 37.69 -16.06
CA THR A 179 15.18 38.79 -15.94
C THR A 179 16.61 38.33 -15.73
N LYS A 180 16.84 37.18 -15.08
CA LYS A 180 18.19 36.64 -14.79
C LYS A 180 18.83 35.80 -15.89
N SER A 181 18.23 35.72 -17.08
CA SER A 181 18.85 35.03 -18.21
C SER A 181 19.96 35.88 -18.82
N PHE A 182 21.19 35.88 -18.25
CA PHE A 182 22.50 35.83 -18.97
C PHE A 182 23.79 36.02 -18.12
N THR A 183 23.80 35.83 -16.80
CA THR A 183 25.07 35.94 -16.05
C THR A 183 25.06 34.96 -14.88
N ASP A 184 26.05 34.08 -14.78
CA ASP A 184 26.30 33.20 -13.61
C ASP A 184 25.74 31.77 -13.66
N PHE A 185 25.82 31.12 -14.83
CA PHE A 185 25.97 29.65 -14.90
C PHE A 185 26.86 29.29 -16.12
N VAL A 186 28.07 29.83 -16.14
CA VAL A 186 29.24 29.25 -16.83
C VAL A 186 30.29 28.96 -15.77
#